data_AF-A0AA35QY57-F1
#
_entry.id   AF-A0AA35QY57-F1
#
_cell.length_a   1.000
_cell.length_b   1.000
_cell.length_c   1.000
_cell.angle_alpha   90.00
_cell.angle_beta   90.00
_cell.angle_gamma   90.00
#
_symmetry.space_group_name_H-M   'P 1'
#
loop_
_entity.id
_entity.type
_entity.pdbx_description
1 polymer ?
#
loop_
_entity_poly.entity_id
_entity_poly.type
_entity_poly.pdbx_seq_one_letter_code
_entity_poly.pdbx_strand_id
1 'polypeptide(L)'
;MKITTTQYWVREHFEHVGCSIPSVSPPVSYEYYSEFHEKVLLVHQSFPCPVQGTAFGSIDNFKAFLKFILNAIPQQKTLEEPPSPSDTAADVQPVHYPPLLVTAEEFLRYCNQEEDTVIKSSFSALFPECLQYFLHPDISDLQVPNSFLMNSSKENEELCLNVIDECLNSLLPNDLVNVPHTLCSKPIDLVPLWECLSEDAFFNKFLGNIVKKWAILVSKNGRLYSHFLEEKASLPIIPITPKWQDENKVDLKTCSRVSTVCAHLHLPFLDIETVPPLAVESICPTLFNAAFMLRIIYNLHCESDITQLITADKVNTLLSYFRNIHLRKDAESLNLLKKLPLFQTHLGQFTSLSGKTVYQWPNEMCTVGQDLWLGENDNTVFLDPSGALSKLKLYDEFQVDNIYPIQIYCEFVFKKFGCMNCDVRYKHLQHIRENLFEDAKTHSNLKNSVKRCPSQTFIDDLRDLPCIGNDNP
;
A
#
# COMPACT_ATOMS: atom_id res chain seq x y z
N MET A 1 -24.28 -20.30 56.39
CA MET A 1 -23.86 -19.97 55.01
C MET A 1 -23.07 -21.15 54.47
N LYS A 2 -23.48 -21.77 53.35
CA LYS A 2 -22.65 -22.79 52.70
C LYS A 2 -21.49 -22.05 52.00
N ILE A 3 -20.30 -22.14 52.58
CA ILE A 3 -19.08 -21.60 51.98
C ILE A 3 -18.82 -22.41 50.70
N THR A 4 -18.70 -21.76 49.56
CA THR A 4 -18.30 -22.45 48.32
C THR A 4 -16.83 -22.87 48.43
N THR A 5 -16.41 -23.92 47.71
CA THR A 5 -15.01 -24.38 47.72
C THR A 5 -14.03 -23.23 47.46
N THR A 6 -14.39 -22.30 46.58
CA THR A 6 -13.61 -21.09 46.29
C THR A 6 -13.52 -20.14 47.49
N GLN A 7 -14.63 -19.87 48.19
CA GLN A 7 -14.60 -19.00 49.39
C GLN A 7 -13.79 -19.61 50.55
N TYR A 8 -13.84 -20.94 50.69
CA TYR A 8 -13.04 -21.64 51.70
C TYR A 8 -11.55 -21.56 51.39
N TRP A 9 -11.18 -21.84 50.15
CA TRP A 9 -9.78 -21.77 49.70
C TRP A 9 -9.22 -20.35 49.78
N VAL A 10 -10.00 -19.35 49.35
CA VAL A 10 -9.65 -17.94 49.48
C VAL A 10 -9.42 -17.60 50.96
N ARG A 11 -10.30 -18.04 51.88
CA ARG A 11 -10.12 -17.85 53.33
C ARG A 11 -8.81 -18.46 53.86
N GLU A 12 -8.52 -19.72 53.52
CA GLU A 12 -7.28 -20.37 53.93
C GLU A 12 -6.04 -19.61 53.43
N HIS A 13 -6.11 -19.04 52.22
CA HIS A 13 -5.04 -18.20 51.70
C HIS A 13 -4.82 -16.96 52.58
N PHE A 14 -5.89 -16.22 52.92
CA PHE A 14 -5.80 -15.07 53.83
C PHE A 14 -5.18 -15.44 55.17
N GLU A 15 -5.58 -16.58 55.74
CA GLU A 15 -5.04 -17.10 57.00
C GLU A 15 -3.55 -17.47 56.87
N HIS A 16 -3.12 -18.00 55.71
CA HIS A 16 -1.73 -18.37 55.43
C HIS A 16 -0.78 -17.15 55.31
N VAL A 17 -1.25 -16.02 54.78
CA VAL A 17 -0.49 -14.75 54.79
C VAL A 17 -0.61 -13.97 56.11
N GLY A 18 -1.11 -14.63 57.17
CA GLY A 18 -1.16 -14.07 58.52
C GLY A 18 -2.34 -13.13 58.77
N CYS A 19 -3.42 -13.25 58.00
CA CYS A 19 -4.59 -12.39 58.12
C CYS A 19 -5.89 -13.16 58.37
N SER A 20 -6.66 -12.68 59.34
CA SER A 20 -8.01 -13.17 59.60
C SER A 20 -9.00 -12.16 59.04
N ILE A 21 -9.69 -12.52 57.95
CA ILE A 21 -10.83 -11.74 57.46
C ILE A 21 -12.14 -12.27 58.04
N PRO A 22 -13.06 -11.39 58.50
CA PRO A 22 -14.33 -11.80 59.10
C PRO A 22 -15.28 -12.49 58.13
N SER A 23 -15.19 -12.18 56.83
CA SER A 23 -16.06 -12.74 55.79
C SER A 23 -15.37 -12.77 54.43
N VAL A 24 -15.53 -13.88 53.69
CA VAL A 24 -15.01 -14.02 52.33
C VAL A 24 -16.09 -13.65 51.31
N SER A 25 -16.28 -12.36 51.10
CA SER A 25 -17.02 -11.82 49.98
C SER A 25 -16.03 -11.26 48.95
N PRO A 26 -16.35 -11.26 47.64
CA PRO A 26 -15.38 -10.77 46.68
C PRO A 26 -15.09 -9.25 46.76
N PRO A 27 -15.98 -8.36 47.26
CA PRO A 27 -15.59 -6.97 47.60
C PRO A 27 -14.59 -6.87 48.76
N VAL A 28 -14.79 -7.63 49.85
CA VAL A 28 -13.84 -7.63 51.00
C VAL A 28 -12.51 -8.26 50.60
N SER A 29 -12.56 -9.28 49.74
CA SER A 29 -11.35 -9.90 49.19
C SER A 29 -10.62 -8.96 48.23
N TYR A 30 -11.38 -8.13 47.50
CA TYR A 30 -10.87 -7.08 46.63
C TYR A 30 -10.18 -5.97 47.41
N GLU A 31 -10.86 -5.35 48.38
CA GLU A 31 -10.31 -4.27 49.22
C GLU A 31 -9.00 -4.70 49.87
N TYR A 32 -8.99 -5.91 50.43
CA TYR A 32 -7.76 -6.48 50.93
C TYR A 32 -6.73 -6.65 49.83
N TYR A 33 -7.05 -7.27 48.68
CA TYR A 33 -6.07 -7.46 47.62
C TYR A 33 -5.45 -6.13 47.14
N SER A 34 -6.24 -5.05 47.10
CA SER A 34 -5.75 -3.70 46.81
C SER A 34 -4.85 -3.13 47.91
N GLU A 35 -5.06 -3.47 49.18
CA GLU A 35 -4.23 -3.00 50.32
C GLU A 35 -3.05 -3.93 50.64
N PHE A 36 -3.11 -5.20 50.23
CA PHE A 36 -2.21 -6.27 50.70
C PHE A 36 -1.04 -6.57 49.77
N HIS A 37 -0.97 -5.93 48.61
CA HIS A 37 0.20 -6.00 47.73
C HIS A 37 1.51 -5.65 48.49
N GLU A 38 1.46 -4.69 49.43
CA GLU A 38 2.57 -4.33 50.33
C GLU A 38 3.01 -5.43 51.32
N LYS A 39 2.18 -6.43 51.61
CA LYS A 39 2.54 -7.56 52.49
C LYS A 39 2.99 -8.78 51.72
N VAL A 40 2.56 -8.95 50.46
CA VAL A 40 3.24 -9.84 49.50
C VAL A 40 4.69 -9.37 49.29
N LEU A 41 4.90 -8.05 49.24
CA LEU A 41 6.20 -7.36 49.21
C LEU A 41 7.10 -7.61 50.45
N LEU A 42 6.55 -7.96 51.62
CA LEU A 42 7.36 -8.22 52.82
C LEU A 42 7.96 -9.64 52.86
N VAL A 43 7.39 -10.58 52.11
CA VAL A 43 7.92 -11.95 51.97
C VAL A 43 8.98 -12.03 50.87
N HIS A 44 8.88 -11.18 49.84
CA HIS A 44 9.85 -11.08 48.73
C HIS A 44 10.34 -9.64 48.57
N GLN A 45 11.63 -9.40 48.80
CA GLN A 45 12.24 -8.06 48.85
C GLN A 45 12.30 -7.31 47.49
N SER A 46 11.81 -7.87 46.39
CA SER A 46 11.80 -7.22 45.07
C SER A 46 10.64 -7.69 44.18
N PHE A 47 9.95 -6.75 43.53
CA PHE A 47 9.06 -7.01 42.39
C PHE A 47 9.80 -6.72 41.08
N PRO A 48 9.47 -7.41 39.97
CA PRO A 48 8.49 -8.50 39.82
C PRO A 48 8.89 -9.78 40.60
N CYS A 49 7.92 -10.62 40.99
CA CYS A 49 8.19 -11.86 41.77
C CYS A 49 7.51 -13.11 41.17
N PRO A 50 8.13 -14.30 41.26
CA PRO A 50 7.57 -15.52 40.69
C PRO A 50 6.34 -16.00 41.45
N VAL A 51 5.28 -16.41 40.75
CA VAL A 51 4.01 -16.87 41.36
C VAL A 51 4.23 -17.99 42.37
N GLN A 52 5.13 -18.94 42.04
CA GLN A 52 5.47 -20.08 42.90
C GLN A 52 6.07 -19.66 44.26
N GLY A 53 6.74 -18.51 44.31
CA GLY A 53 7.28 -17.95 45.55
C GLY A 53 6.22 -17.29 46.42
N THR A 54 5.06 -16.96 45.86
CA THR A 54 3.99 -16.24 46.58
C THR A 54 3.04 -17.20 47.29
N ALA A 55 2.16 -16.65 48.12
CA ALA A 55 1.11 -17.41 48.78
C ALA A 55 0.07 -18.03 47.82
N PHE A 56 0.10 -17.68 46.53
CA PHE A 56 -0.70 -18.38 45.52
C PHE A 56 -0.10 -19.76 45.19
N GLY A 57 1.23 -19.90 45.20
CA GLY A 57 1.96 -21.15 44.95
C GLY A 57 1.87 -21.69 43.51
N SER A 58 0.80 -21.38 42.76
CA SER A 58 0.61 -21.76 41.36
C SER A 58 -0.26 -20.75 40.61
N ILE A 59 -0.18 -20.80 39.29
CA ILE A 59 -0.97 -19.95 38.39
C ILE A 59 -2.45 -20.32 38.44
N ASP A 60 -2.79 -21.61 38.54
CA ASP A 60 -4.18 -22.07 38.70
C ASP A 60 -4.86 -21.48 39.94
N ASN A 61 -4.12 -21.44 41.04
CA ASN A 61 -4.57 -20.85 42.30
C ASN A 61 -4.80 -19.34 42.15
N PHE A 62 -3.85 -18.65 41.50
CA PHE A 62 -4.00 -17.23 41.19
C PHE A 62 -5.18 -16.96 40.25
N LYS A 63 -5.37 -17.76 39.19
CA LYS A 63 -6.51 -17.67 38.26
C LYS A 63 -7.84 -17.83 39.00
N ALA A 64 -7.94 -18.82 39.88
CA ALA A 64 -9.14 -19.06 40.68
C ALA A 64 -9.48 -17.87 41.59
N PHE A 65 -8.45 -17.31 42.23
CA PHE A 65 -8.56 -16.09 43.04
C PHE A 65 -9.02 -14.89 42.22
N LEU A 66 -8.35 -14.62 41.10
CA LEU A 66 -8.65 -13.47 40.24
C LEU A 66 -10.07 -13.58 39.67
N LYS A 67 -10.48 -14.78 39.22
CA LYS A 67 -11.86 -15.05 38.78
C LYS A 67 -12.89 -14.82 39.89
N PHE A 68 -12.58 -15.22 41.12
CA PHE A 68 -13.46 -14.99 42.27
C PHE A 68 -13.70 -13.50 42.53
N ILE A 69 -12.63 -12.70 42.48
CA ILE A 69 -12.68 -11.26 42.68
C ILE A 69 -13.38 -10.54 41.53
N LEU A 70 -13.04 -10.86 40.28
CA LEU A 70 -13.65 -10.25 39.09
C LEU A 70 -15.16 -10.53 39.01
N ASN A 71 -15.65 -11.64 39.57
CA ASN A 71 -17.08 -11.95 39.62
C ASN A 71 -17.90 -11.09 40.60
N ALA A 72 -17.29 -10.35 41.55
CA ALA A 72 -18.02 -9.37 42.37
C ALA A 72 -18.27 -8.05 41.67
N ILE A 73 -17.54 -7.78 40.59
CA ILE A 73 -17.66 -6.52 39.88
C ILE A 73 -19.06 -6.52 39.27
N PRO A 74 -19.93 -5.54 39.60
CA PRO A 74 -21.20 -5.40 38.91
C PRO A 74 -20.88 -5.30 37.43
N GLN A 75 -21.35 -6.25 36.62
CA GLN A 75 -21.26 -6.14 35.17
C GLN A 75 -21.92 -4.81 34.83
N GLN A 76 -21.11 -3.79 34.51
CA GLN A 76 -21.65 -2.52 34.07
C GLN A 76 -22.50 -2.83 32.85
N LYS A 77 -23.82 -2.71 33.01
CA LYS A 77 -24.74 -2.55 31.89
C LYS A 77 -24.10 -1.54 30.96
N THR A 78 -23.91 -1.94 29.72
CA THR A 78 -23.55 -1.13 28.58
C THR A 78 -24.09 0.29 28.74
N LEU A 79 -23.18 1.25 28.91
CA LEU A 79 -23.47 2.69 28.89
C LEU A 79 -23.99 3.07 27.49
N GLU A 80 -25.29 2.98 27.27
CA GLU A 80 -25.98 3.68 26.17
C GLU A 80 -27.19 4.51 26.65
N GLU A 81 -27.54 4.52 27.94
CA GLU A 81 -28.59 5.40 28.46
C GLU A 81 -28.04 6.43 29.45
N PRO A 82 -28.36 7.73 29.28
CA PRO A 82 -27.99 8.76 30.24
C PRO A 82 -28.75 8.55 31.57
N PRO A 83 -28.11 8.75 32.73
CA PRO A 83 -28.76 8.51 34.01
C PRO A 83 -29.89 9.51 34.26
N SER A 84 -31.04 8.99 34.70
CA SER A 84 -32.19 9.78 35.15
C SER A 84 -31.90 10.45 36.50
N PRO A 85 -32.40 11.68 36.75
CA PRO A 85 -31.94 12.55 37.83
C PRO A 85 -32.70 12.32 39.16
N SER A 86 -32.82 11.08 39.61
CA SER A 86 -33.51 10.81 40.88
C SER A 86 -33.08 9.51 41.55
N ASP A 87 -31.79 9.34 41.79
CA ASP A 87 -31.31 8.47 42.88
C ASP A 87 -30.17 9.18 43.59
N THR A 88 -30.36 9.39 44.89
CA THR A 88 -29.46 10.08 45.80
C THR A 88 -28.08 9.42 45.80
N ALA A 89 -27.08 10.23 45.48
CA ALA A 89 -25.66 9.93 45.57
C ALA A 89 -25.27 9.52 47.00
N ALA A 90 -25.27 8.22 47.27
CA ALA A 90 -24.25 7.64 48.12
C ALA A 90 -23.06 7.31 47.20
N ASP A 91 -21.90 7.87 47.52
CA ASP A 91 -20.61 7.60 46.90
C ASP A 91 -20.42 6.10 46.62
N VAL A 92 -20.69 5.68 45.39
CA VAL A 92 -20.06 4.49 44.82
C VAL A 92 -18.92 5.03 43.98
N GLN A 93 -17.79 5.32 44.66
CA GLN A 93 -16.56 5.51 43.93
C GLN A 93 -16.34 4.28 43.03
N PRO A 94 -15.93 4.46 41.76
CA PRO A 94 -15.60 3.32 40.93
C PRO A 94 -14.50 2.57 41.65
N VAL A 95 -14.78 1.30 41.97
CA VAL A 95 -13.83 0.38 42.60
C VAL A 95 -12.56 0.45 41.75
N HIS A 96 -11.52 1.13 42.26
CA HIS A 96 -10.17 1.03 41.73
C HIS A 96 -9.89 -0.46 41.59
N TYR A 97 -9.41 -0.92 40.43
CA TYR A 97 -9.45 -2.30 39.96
C TYR A 97 -8.08 -3.04 40.20
N PRO A 98 -7.96 -4.38 40.04
CA PRO A 98 -6.94 -5.16 40.75
C PRO A 98 -5.49 -4.82 40.32
N PRO A 99 -4.57 -4.59 41.27
CA PRO A 99 -3.24 -4.03 40.97
C PRO A 99 -2.21 -5.03 40.46
N LEU A 100 -2.51 -6.33 40.45
CA LEU A 100 -1.51 -7.39 40.27
C LEU A 100 -1.97 -8.36 39.18
N LEU A 101 -1.14 -8.55 38.16
CA LEU A 101 -1.36 -9.49 37.04
C LEU A 101 -0.17 -10.45 36.92
N VAL A 102 -0.45 -11.65 36.39
CA VAL A 102 0.59 -12.64 36.07
C VAL A 102 0.98 -12.51 34.61
N THR A 103 2.26 -12.40 34.37
CA THR A 103 2.84 -12.32 33.03
C THR A 103 3.18 -13.71 32.49
N ALA A 104 3.42 -13.82 31.18
CA ALA A 104 3.69 -15.09 30.51
C ALA A 104 4.99 -15.78 30.99
N GLU A 105 5.90 -15.04 31.64
CA GLU A 105 7.08 -15.58 32.33
C GLU A 105 6.79 -16.16 33.73
N GLU A 106 5.52 -16.23 34.14
CA GLU A 106 5.05 -16.69 35.45
C GLU A 106 5.37 -15.76 36.63
N PHE A 107 5.54 -14.46 36.37
CA PHE A 107 5.80 -13.44 37.39
C PHE A 107 4.56 -12.57 37.66
N LEU A 108 4.34 -12.28 38.94
CA LEU A 108 3.39 -11.27 39.41
C LEU A 108 4.01 -9.88 39.28
N ARG A 109 3.29 -9.00 38.59
CA ARG A 109 3.66 -7.59 38.36
C ARG A 109 2.61 -6.65 38.87
N TYR A 110 3.05 -5.50 39.34
CA TYR A 110 2.18 -4.45 39.85
C TYR A 110 1.83 -3.49 38.73
N CYS A 111 0.65 -3.64 38.15
CA CYS A 111 0.16 -2.82 37.05
C CYS A 111 -0.54 -1.58 37.61
N ASN A 112 0.21 -0.68 38.26
CA ASN A 112 -0.25 0.69 38.47
C ASN A 112 0.36 1.60 37.38
N GLN A 113 -0.27 2.74 37.16
CA GLN A 113 -0.18 3.50 35.91
C GLN A 113 1.25 3.80 35.41
N GLU A 114 1.40 3.71 34.08
CA GLU A 114 2.51 4.16 33.20
C GLU A 114 3.70 3.22 32.95
N GLU A 115 4.21 2.43 33.91
CA GLU A 115 5.46 1.66 33.67
C GLU A 115 5.31 0.14 33.50
N ASP A 116 4.22 -0.47 33.98
CA ASP A 116 4.03 -1.93 34.04
C ASP A 116 2.73 -2.41 33.34
N THR A 117 2.39 -1.84 32.18
CA THR A 117 1.22 -2.31 31.40
C THR A 117 1.51 -3.63 30.69
N VAL A 118 0.51 -4.53 30.64
CA VAL A 118 0.64 -5.84 29.98
C VAL A 118 -0.20 -5.92 28.69
N ILE A 119 0.37 -6.58 27.69
CA ILE A 119 -0.24 -6.92 26.41
C ILE A 119 -1.09 -8.17 26.59
N LYS A 120 -2.38 -8.07 26.30
CA LYS A 120 -3.26 -9.24 26.21
C LYS A 120 -3.20 -9.79 24.79
N SER A 121 -2.37 -10.82 24.59
CA SER A 121 -2.24 -11.53 23.32
C SER A 121 -2.13 -13.03 23.53
N SER A 122 -2.73 -13.82 22.65
CA SER A 122 -2.54 -15.29 22.59
C SER A 122 -1.23 -15.69 21.94
N PHE A 123 -0.47 -14.75 21.38
CA PHE A 123 0.73 -14.99 20.59
C PHE A 123 2.03 -14.77 21.38
N SER A 124 1.98 -14.73 22.71
CA SER A 124 3.16 -14.51 23.56
C SER A 124 4.30 -15.51 23.30
N ALA A 125 3.97 -16.73 22.88
CA ALA A 125 4.94 -17.77 22.52
C ALA A 125 5.84 -17.38 21.32
N LEU A 126 5.43 -16.41 20.49
CA LEU A 126 6.26 -15.88 19.39
C LEU A 126 7.36 -14.93 19.90
N PHE A 127 7.30 -14.53 21.16
CA PHE A 127 8.15 -13.49 21.75
C PHE A 127 8.80 -13.97 23.06
N PRO A 128 9.68 -14.99 23.03
CA PRO A 128 10.22 -15.62 24.23
C PRO A 128 11.06 -14.69 25.11
N GLU A 129 11.72 -13.69 24.54
CA GLU A 129 12.53 -12.69 25.28
C GLU A 129 11.69 -11.52 25.82
N CYS A 130 10.39 -11.50 25.51
CA CYS A 130 9.46 -10.42 25.83
C CYS A 130 8.28 -10.90 26.69
N LEU A 131 8.35 -12.10 27.27
CA LEU A 131 7.27 -12.71 28.05
C LEU A 131 6.80 -11.84 29.23
N GLN A 132 7.66 -10.97 29.75
CA GLN A 132 7.35 -9.95 30.75
C GLN A 132 6.26 -8.97 30.33
N TYR A 133 6.07 -8.75 29.03
CA TYR A 133 5.08 -7.81 28.53
C TYR A 133 3.73 -8.48 28.28
N PHE A 134 3.64 -9.81 28.27
CA PHE A 134 2.41 -10.50 27.92
C PHE A 134 1.67 -11.00 29.15
N LEU A 135 0.35 -10.91 29.11
CA LEU A 135 -0.52 -11.57 30.09
C LEU A 135 -0.38 -13.09 29.96
N HIS A 136 -0.31 -13.80 31.09
CA HIS A 136 -0.18 -15.26 31.05
C HIS A 136 -1.38 -15.92 30.32
N PRO A 137 -1.15 -16.93 29.44
CA PRO A 137 -2.21 -17.55 28.64
C PRO A 137 -3.38 -18.06 29.48
N ASP A 138 -3.10 -18.67 30.64
CA ASP A 138 -4.13 -19.21 31.53
C ASP A 138 -5.05 -18.15 32.14
N ILE A 139 -4.68 -16.87 32.17
CA ILE A 139 -5.57 -15.80 32.67
C ILE A 139 -6.10 -14.90 31.56
N SER A 140 -5.73 -15.18 30.30
CA SER A 140 -6.16 -14.40 29.14
C SER A 140 -7.66 -14.47 28.86
N ASP A 141 -8.32 -15.56 29.29
CA ASP A 141 -9.77 -15.76 29.19
C ASP A 141 -10.57 -14.91 30.19
N LEU A 142 -9.91 -14.31 31.18
CA LEU A 142 -10.57 -13.45 32.17
C LEU A 142 -10.86 -12.05 31.59
N GLN A 143 -12.00 -11.49 31.99
CA GLN A 143 -12.39 -10.10 31.69
C GLN A 143 -11.64 -9.13 32.61
N VAL A 144 -10.34 -9.00 32.41
CA VAL A 144 -9.51 -7.99 33.07
C VAL A 144 -9.89 -6.61 32.50
N PRO A 145 -10.05 -5.57 33.34
CA PRO A 145 -10.36 -4.22 32.86
C PRO A 145 -9.29 -3.68 31.91
N ASN A 146 -9.73 -2.98 30.85
CA ASN A 146 -8.84 -2.40 29.84
C ASN A 146 -7.84 -1.36 30.39
N SER A 147 -8.05 -0.85 31.61
CA SER A 147 -7.15 0.11 32.26
C SER A 147 -5.81 -0.49 32.69
N PHE A 148 -5.71 -1.81 32.83
CA PHE A 148 -4.44 -2.52 33.15
C PHE A 148 -3.79 -3.13 31.91
N LEU A 149 -4.57 -3.23 30.85
CA LEU A 149 -4.09 -3.70 29.57
C LEU A 149 -3.47 -2.53 28.84
N MET A 150 -2.41 -2.82 28.10
CA MET A 150 -1.79 -1.83 27.26
C MET A 150 -2.80 -1.33 26.21
N ASN A 151 -2.98 -0.02 26.14
CA ASN A 151 -3.89 0.62 25.19
C ASN A 151 -3.14 1.01 23.90
N SER A 152 -3.84 1.54 22.91
CA SER A 152 -3.23 1.95 21.63
C SER A 152 -2.75 3.41 21.63
N SER A 153 -2.07 3.86 22.68
CA SER A 153 -1.42 5.18 22.73
C SER A 153 -0.13 5.21 21.90
N LYS A 154 0.43 6.41 21.66
CA LYS A 154 1.72 6.57 20.98
C LYS A 154 2.90 6.02 21.79
N GLU A 155 2.85 6.08 23.12
CA GLU A 155 3.87 5.51 24.00
C GLU A 155 3.92 3.98 23.85
N ASN A 156 2.76 3.36 23.63
CA ASN A 156 2.64 1.92 23.47
C ASN A 156 3.00 1.45 22.05
N GLU A 157 3.07 2.38 21.08
CA GLU A 157 3.60 2.11 19.75
C GLU A 157 5.08 1.73 19.83
N GLU A 158 5.88 2.48 20.59
CA GLU A 158 7.31 2.21 20.73
C GLU A 158 7.57 0.86 21.38
N LEU A 159 6.81 0.50 22.43
CA LEU A 159 6.92 -0.83 23.02
C LEU A 159 6.50 -1.93 22.02
N CYS A 160 5.38 -1.76 21.31
CA CYS A 160 4.96 -2.69 20.27
C CYS A 160 6.08 -2.89 19.24
N LEU A 161 6.71 -1.80 18.80
CA LEU A 161 7.80 -1.88 17.84
C LEU A 161 9.04 -2.58 18.42
N ASN A 162 9.35 -2.40 19.70
CA ASN A 162 10.46 -3.09 20.37
C ASN A 162 10.18 -4.59 20.53
N VAL A 163 8.96 -4.98 20.90
CA VAL A 163 8.54 -6.39 20.98
C VAL A 163 8.64 -7.07 19.61
N ILE A 164 8.23 -6.38 18.55
CA ILE A 164 8.37 -6.87 17.17
C ILE A 164 9.85 -6.92 16.74
N ASP A 165 10.68 -5.93 17.10
CA ASP A 165 12.12 -5.95 16.82
C ASP A 165 12.78 -7.20 17.39
N GLU A 166 12.49 -7.57 18.63
CA GLU A 166 13.06 -8.78 19.24
C GLU A 166 12.68 -10.06 18.48
N CYS A 167 11.40 -10.20 18.10
CA CYS A 167 10.94 -11.33 17.28
C CYS A 167 11.63 -11.34 15.92
N LEU A 168 11.67 -10.20 15.24
CA LEU A 168 12.23 -10.09 13.90
C LEU A 168 13.76 -10.24 13.90
N ASN A 169 14.48 -9.76 14.90
CA ASN A 169 15.92 -9.99 15.04
C ASN A 169 16.25 -11.49 15.16
N SER A 170 15.33 -12.29 15.70
CA SER A 170 15.46 -13.74 15.77
C SER A 170 15.12 -14.45 14.44
N LEU A 171 14.21 -13.89 13.64
CA LEU A 171 13.67 -14.48 12.40
C LEU A 171 14.36 -13.98 11.12
N LEU A 172 14.85 -12.75 11.14
CA LEU A 172 15.37 -11.99 10.00
C LEU A 172 16.85 -11.63 10.23
N PRO A 173 17.72 -11.77 9.20
CA PRO A 173 19.03 -11.13 9.23
C PRO A 173 18.95 -9.63 9.52
N ASN A 174 19.86 -9.12 10.35
CA ASN A 174 19.94 -7.69 10.74
C ASN A 174 19.95 -6.70 9.55
N ASP A 175 20.34 -7.18 8.36
CA ASP A 175 20.43 -6.39 7.13
C ASP A 175 19.06 -6.08 6.48
N LEU A 176 17.94 -6.56 7.05
CA LEU A 176 16.59 -6.44 6.48
C LEU A 176 15.76 -5.25 6.99
N VAL A 177 16.30 -4.49 7.94
CA VAL A 177 15.64 -3.28 8.48
C VAL A 177 15.85 -2.11 7.52
N ASN A 178 14.79 -1.37 7.19
CA ASN A 178 14.81 -0.18 6.31
C ASN A 178 15.27 -0.40 4.85
N VAL A 179 15.21 -1.62 4.31
CA VAL A 179 15.46 -1.85 2.89
C VAL A 179 14.12 -1.93 2.13
N PRO A 180 13.96 -1.22 0.98
CA PRO A 180 12.72 -1.25 0.21
C PRO A 180 12.35 -2.65 -0.30
N HIS A 181 13.36 -3.45 -0.63
CA HIS A 181 13.22 -4.85 -1.00
C HIS A 181 14.55 -5.60 -0.80
N THR A 182 14.48 -6.82 -0.27
CA THR A 182 15.67 -7.68 -0.12
C THR A 182 15.37 -9.11 -0.51
N LEU A 183 16.35 -9.77 -1.12
CA LEU A 183 16.35 -11.21 -1.35
C LEU A 183 16.72 -11.91 -0.05
N CYS A 184 15.79 -12.65 0.55
CA CYS A 184 16.19 -13.53 1.63
C CYS A 184 16.82 -14.80 1.06
N SER A 185 18.03 -15.13 1.50
CA SER A 185 18.76 -16.33 1.09
C SER A 185 18.25 -17.61 1.75
N LYS A 186 17.38 -17.49 2.77
CA LYS A 186 16.74 -18.60 3.48
C LYS A 186 15.23 -18.43 3.48
N PRO A 187 14.46 -19.53 3.38
CA PRO A 187 13.03 -19.48 3.62
C PRO A 187 12.80 -19.06 5.08
N ILE A 188 12.05 -17.98 5.28
CA ILE A 188 11.61 -17.51 6.59
C ILE A 188 10.14 -17.85 6.69
N ASP A 189 9.76 -18.56 7.74
CA ASP A 189 8.35 -18.81 8.05
C ASP A 189 7.79 -17.61 8.82
N LEU A 190 7.06 -16.75 8.11
CA LEU A 190 6.40 -15.58 8.69
C LEU A 190 4.90 -15.84 8.94
N VAL A 191 4.39 -17.07 8.72
CA VAL A 191 2.98 -17.39 8.92
C VAL A 191 2.54 -17.07 10.36
N PRO A 192 3.23 -17.55 11.42
CA PRO A 192 2.79 -17.29 12.80
C PRO A 192 2.82 -15.80 13.16
N LEU A 193 3.79 -15.06 12.61
CA LEU A 193 3.86 -13.61 12.79
C LEU A 193 2.67 -12.93 12.12
N TRP A 194 2.30 -13.31 10.90
CA TRP A 194 1.17 -12.71 10.20
C TRP A 194 -0.17 -13.08 10.81
N GLU A 195 -0.32 -14.28 11.37
CA GLU A 195 -1.47 -14.65 12.21
C GLU A 195 -1.58 -13.68 13.40
N CYS A 196 -0.47 -13.46 14.13
CA CYS A 196 -0.42 -12.49 15.23
C CYS A 196 -0.78 -11.06 14.77
N LEU A 197 -0.13 -10.55 13.73
CA LEU A 197 -0.32 -9.18 13.26
C LEU A 197 -1.72 -8.92 12.69
N SER A 198 -2.38 -9.95 12.14
CA SER A 198 -3.69 -9.80 11.52
C SER A 198 -4.85 -10.07 12.47
N GLU A 199 -4.75 -11.08 13.34
CA GLU A 199 -5.83 -11.52 14.23
C GLU A 199 -5.79 -10.86 15.61
N ASP A 200 -4.60 -10.44 16.08
CA ASP A 200 -4.47 -9.84 17.40
C ASP A 200 -4.87 -8.36 17.39
N ALA A 201 -5.86 -8.01 18.22
CA ALA A 201 -6.42 -6.66 18.28
C ALA A 201 -5.43 -5.58 18.77
N PHE A 202 -4.36 -5.96 19.48
CA PHE A 202 -3.30 -5.03 19.89
C PHE A 202 -2.36 -4.75 18.72
N PHE A 203 -1.79 -5.80 18.10
CA PHE A 203 -0.81 -5.64 17.02
C PHE A 203 -1.42 -5.11 15.73
N ASN A 204 -2.65 -5.52 15.39
CA ASN A 204 -3.34 -5.10 14.18
C ASN A 204 -3.45 -3.56 14.07
N LYS A 205 -3.63 -2.87 15.21
CA LYS A 205 -3.71 -1.39 15.25
C LYS A 205 -2.42 -0.70 14.83
N PHE A 206 -1.27 -1.36 15.02
CA PHE A 206 0.05 -0.84 14.67
C PHE A 206 0.60 -1.43 13.37
N LEU A 207 -0.17 -2.30 12.69
CA LEU A 207 0.25 -3.00 11.48
C LEU A 207 0.86 -2.07 10.45
N GLY A 208 0.23 -0.91 10.19
CA GLY A 208 0.71 0.07 9.22
C GLY A 208 2.10 0.65 9.54
N ASN A 209 2.46 0.76 10.82
CA ASN A 209 3.78 1.25 11.23
C ASN A 209 4.80 0.12 11.28
N ILE A 210 4.34 -1.10 11.61
CA ILE A 210 5.16 -2.31 11.53
C ILE A 210 5.64 -2.55 10.10
N VAL A 211 4.73 -2.62 9.12
CA VAL A 211 5.12 -2.85 7.72
C VAL A 211 5.96 -1.72 7.12
N LYS A 212 5.93 -0.51 7.69
CA LYS A 212 6.80 0.61 7.27
C LYS A 212 8.24 0.41 7.74
N LYS A 213 8.42 -0.09 8.97
CA LYS A 213 9.73 -0.26 9.59
C LYS A 213 10.43 -1.53 9.11
N TRP A 214 9.69 -2.64 8.93
CA TRP A 214 10.28 -3.92 8.54
C TRP A 214 9.77 -4.44 7.20
N ALA A 215 10.68 -5.05 6.44
CA ALA A 215 10.35 -5.74 5.20
C ALA A 215 9.76 -7.13 5.51
N ILE A 216 8.45 -7.17 5.79
CA ILE A 216 7.72 -8.41 6.15
C ILE A 216 6.63 -8.80 5.13
N LEU A 217 6.43 -7.99 4.08
CA LEU A 217 5.53 -8.34 2.99
C LEU A 217 6.24 -9.32 2.05
N VAL A 218 5.83 -10.59 2.11
CA VAL A 218 6.44 -11.66 1.33
C VAL A 218 5.82 -11.72 -0.06
N SER A 219 6.66 -11.79 -1.09
CA SER A 219 6.21 -12.05 -2.45
C SER A 219 6.47 -13.50 -2.87
N LYS A 220 5.75 -13.98 -3.89
CA LYS A 220 5.87 -15.35 -4.41
C LYS A 220 7.26 -15.73 -4.92
N ASN A 221 8.13 -14.76 -5.17
CA ASN A 221 9.51 -15.01 -5.58
C ASN A 221 10.49 -15.06 -4.38
N GLY A 222 9.98 -15.03 -3.14
CA GLY A 222 10.76 -15.08 -1.90
C GLY A 222 11.38 -13.75 -1.49
N ARG A 223 11.09 -12.65 -2.19
CA ARG A 223 11.55 -11.30 -1.78
C ARG A 223 10.62 -10.72 -0.73
N LEU A 224 11.24 -9.99 0.19
CA LEU A 224 10.59 -9.25 1.26
C LEU A 224 10.51 -7.77 0.91
N TYR A 225 9.38 -7.14 1.23
CA TYR A 225 9.10 -5.74 0.95
C TYR A 225 8.62 -5.02 2.21
N SER A 226 9.02 -3.75 2.33
CA SER A 226 8.50 -2.81 3.34
C SER A 226 7.58 -1.79 2.66
N HIS A 227 6.58 -1.30 3.40
CA HIS A 227 5.72 -0.20 2.98
C HIS A 227 6.42 1.13 3.22
N PHE A 228 7.40 1.46 2.37
CA PHE A 228 8.10 2.73 2.47
C PHE A 228 7.25 3.87 1.87
N LEU A 229 7.07 4.95 2.62
CA LEU A 229 6.21 6.09 2.24
C LEU A 229 6.78 6.94 1.10
N GLU A 230 8.09 6.88 0.83
CA GLU A 230 8.61 7.51 -0.38
C GLU A 230 8.07 6.73 -1.58
N GLU A 231 7.39 7.46 -2.47
CA GLU A 231 6.54 7.00 -3.57
C GLU A 231 7.19 6.05 -4.60
N LYS A 232 8.38 5.50 -4.32
CA LYS A 232 9.20 4.69 -5.21
C LYS A 232 9.13 3.19 -4.95
N ALA A 233 8.74 2.72 -3.76
CA ALA A 233 8.82 1.30 -3.44
C ALA A 233 7.77 0.46 -4.21
N SER A 234 8.27 -0.49 -5.02
CA SER A 234 7.46 -1.48 -5.75
C SER A 234 6.86 -2.52 -4.78
N LEU A 235 5.74 -2.18 -4.14
CA LEU A 235 5.00 -3.09 -3.26
C LEU A 235 4.48 -4.34 -4.00
N PRO A 236 4.42 -5.50 -3.32
CA PRO A 236 3.83 -6.71 -3.89
C PRO A 236 2.33 -6.52 -4.13
N ILE A 237 1.87 -6.94 -5.31
CA ILE A 237 0.47 -6.88 -5.74
C ILE A 237 -0.31 -8.03 -5.12
N ILE A 238 -1.44 -7.73 -4.49
CA ILE A 238 -2.37 -8.75 -4.02
C ILE A 238 -2.98 -9.44 -5.26
N PRO A 239 -2.76 -10.76 -5.45
CA PRO A 239 -3.30 -11.49 -6.59
C PRO A 239 -4.83 -11.58 -6.49
N ILE A 240 -5.49 -11.83 -7.63
CA ILE A 240 -6.93 -12.08 -7.65
C ILE A 240 -7.20 -13.37 -6.89
N THR A 241 -7.93 -13.29 -5.77
CA THR A 241 -8.34 -14.46 -4.99
C THR A 241 -9.77 -14.89 -5.36
N PRO A 242 -10.12 -16.19 -5.19
CA PRO A 242 -11.46 -16.68 -5.48
C PRO A 242 -12.57 -15.95 -4.70
N LYS A 243 -12.28 -15.52 -3.46
CA LYS A 243 -13.24 -14.79 -2.62
C LYS A 243 -13.69 -13.45 -3.23
N TRP A 244 -12.86 -12.84 -4.08
CA TRP A 244 -13.19 -11.58 -4.75
C TRP A 244 -13.95 -11.76 -6.07
N GLN A 245 -14.19 -13.00 -6.50
CA GLN A 245 -14.94 -13.30 -7.73
C GLN A 245 -16.46 -13.15 -7.55
N ASP A 246 -16.96 -13.26 -6.32
CA ASP A 246 -18.40 -13.32 -6.05
C ASP A 246 -19.04 -11.97 -5.71
N GLU A 247 -18.27 -10.97 -5.25
CA GLU A 247 -18.85 -9.76 -4.64
C GLU A 247 -18.80 -8.49 -5.51
N ASN A 248 -18.00 -8.46 -6.57
CA ASN A 248 -17.76 -7.24 -7.34
C ASN A 248 -18.10 -7.40 -8.82
N LYS A 249 -18.90 -6.49 -9.37
CA LYS A 249 -19.14 -6.27 -10.82
C LYS A 249 -17.88 -5.79 -11.56
N VAL A 250 -16.70 -6.23 -11.14
CA VAL A 250 -15.43 -5.89 -11.74
C VAL A 250 -15.19 -6.84 -12.92
N ASP A 251 -14.64 -6.31 -14.00
CA ASP A 251 -14.25 -7.09 -15.16
C ASP A 251 -13.04 -7.98 -14.83
N LEU A 252 -13.31 -9.15 -14.22
CA LEU A 252 -12.33 -10.17 -13.86
C LEU A 252 -11.48 -10.59 -15.07
N LYS A 253 -12.04 -10.55 -16.28
CA LYS A 253 -11.32 -10.86 -17.51
C LYS A 253 -10.24 -9.82 -17.79
N THR A 254 -10.56 -8.54 -17.62
CA THR A 254 -9.56 -7.45 -17.73
C THR A 254 -8.51 -7.56 -16.63
N CYS A 255 -8.89 -7.77 -15.37
CA CYS A 255 -7.93 -7.93 -14.28
C CYS A 255 -6.99 -9.14 -14.48
N SER A 256 -7.49 -10.27 -15.00
CA SER A 256 -6.67 -11.45 -15.33
C SER A 256 -5.64 -11.15 -16.43
N ARG A 257 -6.05 -10.43 -17.49
CA ARG A 257 -5.12 -9.98 -18.54
C ARG A 257 -4.06 -9.03 -17.98
N VAL A 258 -4.45 -8.08 -17.13
CA VAL A 258 -3.50 -7.15 -16.49
C VAL A 258 -2.54 -7.90 -15.57
N SER A 259 -3.04 -8.87 -14.78
CA SER A 259 -2.19 -9.74 -13.95
C SER A 259 -1.12 -10.45 -14.78
N THR A 260 -1.49 -10.92 -15.98
CA THR A 260 -0.55 -11.53 -16.92
C THR A 260 0.49 -10.51 -17.40
N VAL A 261 0.08 -9.29 -17.72
CA VAL A 261 1.03 -8.21 -18.08
C VAL A 261 1.98 -7.90 -16.93
N CYS A 262 1.48 -7.75 -15.71
CA CYS A 262 2.28 -7.50 -14.51
C CYS A 262 3.33 -8.59 -14.28
N ALA A 263 2.97 -9.87 -14.46
CA ALA A 263 3.92 -10.97 -14.36
C ALA A 263 5.04 -10.88 -15.42
N HIS A 264 4.72 -10.50 -16.67
CA HIS A 264 5.71 -10.27 -17.72
C HIS A 264 6.59 -9.03 -17.47
N LEU A 265 6.10 -8.05 -16.73
CA LEU A 265 6.87 -6.90 -16.27
C LEU A 265 7.69 -7.21 -15.00
N HIS A 266 7.68 -8.47 -14.54
CA HIS A 266 8.35 -8.92 -13.33
C HIS A 266 7.91 -8.18 -12.05
N LEU A 267 6.66 -7.68 -12.02
CA LEU A 267 6.11 -7.08 -10.82
C LEU A 267 5.90 -8.17 -9.74
N PRO A 268 6.24 -7.88 -8.48
CA PRO A 268 6.08 -8.82 -7.40
C PRO A 268 4.60 -9.05 -7.09
N PHE A 269 4.22 -10.31 -6.89
CA PHE A 269 2.91 -10.69 -6.36
C PHE A 269 3.07 -11.16 -4.92
N LEU A 270 2.14 -10.75 -4.07
CA LEU A 270 2.10 -11.15 -2.67
C LEU A 270 1.94 -12.67 -2.55
N ASP A 271 2.69 -13.26 -1.63
CA ASP A 271 2.47 -14.64 -1.22
C ASP A 271 1.31 -14.71 -0.22
N ILE A 272 0.14 -15.08 -0.74
CA ILE A 272 -1.11 -15.16 0.03
C ILE A 272 -1.16 -16.36 0.97
N GLU A 273 -0.25 -17.33 0.83
CA GLU A 273 -0.13 -18.45 1.76
C GLU A 273 0.55 -18.00 3.06
N THR A 274 1.42 -17.00 2.97
CA THR A 274 2.13 -16.42 4.12
C THR A 274 1.43 -15.18 4.68
N VAL A 275 0.95 -14.30 3.80
CA VAL A 275 0.36 -13.00 4.18
C VAL A 275 -1.14 -12.98 3.88
N PRO A 276 -2.02 -12.90 4.91
CA PRO A 276 -3.45 -12.83 4.71
C PRO A 276 -3.86 -11.59 3.88
N PRO A 277 -4.54 -11.75 2.72
CA PRO A 277 -4.87 -10.61 1.85
C PRO A 277 -5.67 -9.50 2.52
N LEU A 278 -6.62 -9.89 3.40
CA LEU A 278 -7.49 -8.93 4.12
C LEU A 278 -6.71 -8.07 5.11
N ALA A 279 -5.61 -8.57 5.68
CA ALA A 279 -4.80 -7.81 6.62
C ALA A 279 -4.04 -6.66 5.93
N VAL A 280 -3.71 -6.83 4.65
CA VAL A 280 -2.85 -5.90 3.91
C VAL A 280 -3.58 -5.17 2.79
N GLU A 281 -4.90 -5.26 2.67
CA GLU A 281 -5.67 -4.61 1.61
C GLU A 281 -5.54 -3.07 1.61
N SER A 282 -5.36 -2.47 2.80
CA SER A 282 -5.13 -1.03 2.96
C SER A 282 -3.68 -0.60 2.70
N ILE A 283 -2.76 -1.55 2.63
CA ILE A 283 -1.31 -1.33 2.54
C ILE A 283 -0.79 -1.65 1.13
N CYS A 284 -1.20 -2.81 0.60
CA CYS A 284 -0.70 -3.36 -0.65
C CYS A 284 -1.62 -3.05 -1.83
N PRO A 285 -1.05 -2.88 -3.02
CA PRO A 285 -1.81 -2.66 -4.23
C PRO A 285 -2.73 -3.84 -4.59
N THR A 286 -3.93 -3.51 -5.04
CA THR A 286 -4.85 -4.45 -5.67
C THR A 286 -5.02 -4.13 -7.15
N LEU A 287 -5.28 -5.16 -7.96
CA LEU A 287 -5.63 -5.00 -9.38
C LEU A 287 -6.98 -4.31 -9.61
N PHE A 288 -7.68 -3.94 -8.56
CA PHE A 288 -8.92 -3.17 -8.63
C PHE A 288 -8.69 -1.66 -8.60
N ASN A 289 -7.53 -1.21 -8.12
CA ASN A 289 -7.16 0.19 -8.10
C ASN A 289 -6.22 0.54 -9.26
N ALA A 290 -6.80 0.95 -10.38
CA ALA A 290 -6.07 1.28 -11.60
C ALA A 290 -5.07 2.44 -11.41
N ALA A 291 -5.40 3.44 -10.60
CA ALA A 291 -4.50 4.58 -10.33
C ALA A 291 -3.26 4.15 -9.53
N PHE A 292 -3.43 3.30 -8.52
CA PHE A 292 -2.30 2.76 -7.78
C PHE A 292 -1.42 1.88 -8.66
N MET A 293 -2.04 1.02 -9.49
CA MET A 293 -1.31 0.18 -10.45
C MET A 293 -0.52 1.00 -11.47
N LEU A 294 -1.07 2.13 -11.93
CA LEU A 294 -0.35 3.06 -12.80
C LEU A 294 0.92 3.60 -12.13
N ARG A 295 0.83 3.98 -10.85
CA ARG A 295 1.97 4.49 -10.09
C ARG A 295 3.07 3.43 -9.92
N ILE A 296 2.71 2.17 -9.66
CA ILE A 296 3.68 1.07 -9.59
C ILE A 296 4.39 0.87 -10.92
N ILE A 297 3.64 0.82 -12.03
CA ILE A 297 4.23 0.63 -13.36
C ILE A 297 5.12 1.82 -13.73
N TYR A 298 4.75 3.04 -13.34
CA TYR A 298 5.58 4.22 -13.48
C TYR A 298 6.90 4.11 -12.71
N ASN A 299 6.85 3.71 -11.44
CA ASN A 299 8.05 3.52 -10.63
C ASN A 299 8.96 2.45 -11.21
N LEU A 300 8.39 1.32 -11.65
CA LEU A 300 9.14 0.26 -12.32
C LEU A 300 9.86 0.78 -13.57
N HIS A 301 9.19 1.62 -14.37
CA HIS A 301 9.80 2.24 -15.55
C HIS A 301 10.94 3.18 -15.16
N CYS A 302 10.79 3.97 -14.10
CA CYS A 302 11.87 4.81 -13.56
C CYS A 302 13.07 4.01 -13.06
N GLU A 303 12.86 2.79 -12.54
CA GLU A 303 13.93 1.93 -12.03
C GLU A 303 14.65 1.13 -13.12
N SER A 304 13.92 0.62 -14.12
CA SER A 304 14.44 -0.45 -15.00
C SER A 304 14.12 -0.31 -16.49
N ASP A 305 13.54 0.82 -16.93
CA ASP A 305 13.06 1.06 -18.29
C ASP A 305 12.33 -0.13 -18.95
N ILE A 306 11.01 -0.14 -18.80
CA ILE A 306 10.16 -1.20 -19.36
C ILE A 306 9.95 -1.15 -20.88
N THR A 307 10.55 -0.21 -21.62
CA THR A 307 10.28 -0.01 -23.06
C THR A 307 10.49 -1.29 -23.88
N GLN A 308 11.51 -2.09 -23.56
CA GLN A 308 11.80 -3.35 -24.27
C GLN A 308 10.85 -4.51 -23.90
N LEU A 309 10.16 -4.41 -22.76
CA LEU A 309 9.26 -5.44 -22.26
C LEU A 309 7.83 -5.28 -22.77
N ILE A 310 7.50 -4.10 -23.28
CA ILE A 310 6.17 -3.72 -23.73
C ILE A 310 5.96 -4.11 -25.20
N THR A 311 4.79 -4.68 -25.48
CA THR A 311 4.32 -5.01 -26.84
C THR A 311 2.95 -4.39 -27.07
N ALA A 312 2.52 -4.29 -28.33
CA ALA A 312 1.22 -3.68 -28.67
C ALA A 312 0.03 -4.32 -27.92
N ASP A 313 0.00 -5.64 -27.75
CA ASP A 313 -1.07 -6.31 -26.98
C ASP A 313 -1.04 -5.94 -25.48
N LYS A 314 0.16 -5.86 -24.88
CA LYS A 314 0.33 -5.43 -23.49
C LYS A 314 -0.09 -3.97 -23.31
N VAL A 315 0.29 -3.07 -24.22
CA VAL A 315 -0.14 -1.66 -24.21
C VAL A 315 -1.65 -1.55 -24.31
N ASN A 316 -2.28 -2.26 -25.25
CA ASN A 316 -3.73 -2.25 -25.40
C ASN A 316 -4.41 -2.71 -24.11
N THR A 317 -3.88 -3.75 -23.46
CA THR A 317 -4.38 -4.25 -22.18
C THR A 317 -4.25 -3.19 -21.07
N LEU A 318 -3.08 -2.58 -20.92
CA LEU A 318 -2.81 -1.57 -19.89
C LEU A 318 -3.65 -0.30 -20.10
N LEU A 319 -3.68 0.26 -21.31
CA LEU A 319 -4.46 1.47 -21.59
C LEU A 319 -5.96 1.22 -21.47
N SER A 320 -6.45 0.04 -21.87
CA SER A 320 -7.85 -0.34 -21.65
C SER A 320 -8.18 -0.42 -20.15
N TYR A 321 -7.26 -0.93 -19.34
CA TYR A 321 -7.40 -1.00 -17.89
C TYR A 321 -7.35 0.37 -17.22
N PHE A 322 -6.39 1.22 -17.60
CA PHE A 322 -6.27 2.59 -17.06
C PHE A 322 -7.38 3.53 -17.52
N ARG A 323 -8.18 3.15 -18.52
CA ARG A 323 -9.42 3.87 -18.87
C ARG A 323 -10.43 3.93 -17.70
N ASN A 324 -10.33 3.01 -16.74
CA ASN A 324 -11.14 3.07 -15.52
C ASN A 324 -10.78 4.27 -14.62
N ILE A 325 -9.62 4.90 -14.85
CA ILE A 325 -9.25 6.17 -14.22
C ILE A 325 -9.97 7.30 -14.94
N HIS A 326 -10.59 8.21 -14.18
CA HIS A 326 -11.20 9.40 -14.73
C HIS A 326 -10.13 10.44 -15.10
N LEU A 327 -9.35 10.19 -16.16
CA LEU A 327 -8.17 10.98 -16.57
C LEU A 327 -8.45 12.48 -16.74
N ARG A 328 -9.69 12.88 -17.05
CA ARG A 328 -10.09 14.30 -17.13
C ARG A 328 -10.11 15.02 -15.78
N LYS A 329 -10.33 14.28 -14.70
CA LYS A 329 -10.39 14.80 -13.32
C LYS A 329 -9.13 14.47 -12.52
N ASP A 330 -8.39 13.44 -12.93
CA ASP A 330 -7.17 12.99 -12.30
C ASP A 330 -5.95 13.40 -13.13
N ALA A 331 -5.50 14.64 -12.91
CA ALA A 331 -4.36 15.21 -13.60
C ALA A 331 -3.03 14.52 -13.24
N GLU A 332 -2.93 13.96 -12.03
CA GLU A 332 -1.74 13.24 -11.58
C GLU A 332 -1.58 11.95 -12.39
N SER A 333 -2.61 11.10 -12.43
CA SER A 333 -2.61 9.88 -13.23
C SER A 333 -2.37 10.19 -14.71
N LEU A 334 -3.00 11.23 -15.26
CA LEU A 334 -2.75 11.63 -16.65
C LEU A 334 -1.27 11.99 -16.89
N ASN A 335 -0.64 12.73 -15.97
CA ASN A 335 0.77 13.10 -16.07
C ASN A 335 1.69 11.87 -15.97
N LEU A 336 1.42 10.95 -15.04
CA LEU A 336 2.17 9.70 -14.93
C LEU A 336 2.05 8.86 -16.20
N LEU A 337 0.83 8.75 -16.74
CA LEU A 337 0.57 7.98 -17.95
C LEU A 337 1.30 8.57 -19.17
N LYS A 338 1.37 9.91 -19.29
CA LYS A 338 2.16 10.60 -20.33
C LYS A 338 3.66 10.32 -20.25
N LYS A 339 4.20 9.99 -19.07
CA LYS A 339 5.63 9.69 -18.89
C LYS A 339 5.98 8.25 -19.24
N LEU A 340 5.01 7.35 -19.34
CA LEU A 340 5.24 5.95 -19.68
C LEU A 340 5.41 5.71 -21.19
N PRO A 341 6.21 4.71 -21.60
CA PRO A 341 6.40 4.34 -23.00
C PRO A 341 5.23 3.48 -23.51
N LEU A 342 4.01 4.05 -23.51
CA LEU A 342 2.78 3.35 -23.90
C LEU A 342 2.21 3.83 -25.24
N PHE A 343 2.87 4.79 -25.90
CA PHE A 343 2.30 5.45 -27.06
C PHE A 343 3.06 5.05 -28.32
N GLN A 344 2.36 4.35 -29.20
CA GLN A 344 2.92 3.86 -30.45
C GLN A 344 3.05 5.03 -31.45
N THR A 345 4.27 5.29 -31.87
CA THR A 345 4.60 6.19 -32.98
C THR A 345 4.17 5.58 -34.31
N HIS A 346 4.06 6.39 -35.36
CA HIS A 346 3.78 5.89 -36.72
C HIS A 346 4.89 4.98 -37.28
N LEU A 347 6.08 4.99 -36.67
CA LEU A 347 7.18 4.04 -36.96
C LEU A 347 7.05 2.71 -36.20
N GLY A 348 5.99 2.53 -35.40
CA GLY A 348 5.74 1.32 -34.61
C GLY A 348 6.53 1.23 -33.30
N GLN A 349 7.33 2.24 -32.97
CA GLN A 349 8.07 2.31 -31.70
C GLN A 349 7.19 2.89 -30.59
N PHE A 350 7.37 2.42 -29.35
CA PHE A 350 6.68 2.98 -28.19
C PHE A 350 7.52 4.10 -27.54
N THR A 351 6.87 5.23 -27.24
CA THR A 351 7.50 6.40 -26.60
C THR A 351 6.62 6.95 -25.48
N SER A 352 7.20 7.80 -24.62
CA SER A 352 6.47 8.71 -23.75
C SER A 352 6.07 10.00 -24.48
N LEU A 353 5.06 10.70 -23.95
CA LEU A 353 4.52 11.98 -24.44
C LEU A 353 4.91 13.17 -23.56
N SER A 354 5.52 12.93 -22.40
CA SER A 354 5.86 13.99 -21.45
C SER A 354 6.79 15.02 -22.08
N GLY A 355 6.39 16.29 -22.03
CA GLY A 355 7.16 17.42 -22.58
C GLY A 355 7.16 17.52 -24.12
N LYS A 356 6.35 16.71 -24.82
CA LYS A 356 6.33 16.66 -26.28
C LYS A 356 5.01 17.21 -26.84
N THR A 357 5.09 17.86 -27.99
CA THR A 357 3.95 18.18 -28.84
C THR A 357 3.52 16.91 -29.56
N VAL A 358 2.24 16.57 -29.54
CA VAL A 358 1.76 15.27 -30.01
C VAL A 358 0.79 15.46 -31.15
N TYR A 359 1.09 14.87 -32.29
CA TYR A 359 0.23 14.87 -33.46
C TYR A 359 -0.21 13.46 -33.82
N GLN A 360 -1.41 13.34 -34.38
CA GLN A 360 -1.80 12.15 -35.11
C GLN A 360 -1.13 12.16 -36.49
N TRP A 361 -0.46 11.07 -36.87
CA TRP A 361 0.16 10.96 -38.19
C TRP A 361 -0.91 10.95 -39.30
N PRO A 362 -0.79 11.80 -40.34
CA PRO A 362 -1.76 11.84 -41.42
C PRO A 362 -1.61 10.65 -42.35
N ASN A 363 -2.72 10.30 -43.00
CA ASN A 363 -2.70 9.30 -44.06
C ASN A 363 -1.88 9.81 -45.25
N GLU A 364 -1.28 8.89 -45.99
CA GLU A 364 -0.66 9.17 -47.30
C GLU A 364 0.45 10.24 -47.26
N MET A 365 1.37 10.14 -46.30
CA MET A 365 2.54 11.03 -46.22
C MET A 365 3.80 10.37 -46.79
N CYS A 366 4.64 11.16 -47.48
CA CYS A 366 5.97 10.71 -47.91
C CYS A 366 6.93 10.58 -46.71
N THR A 367 7.40 9.36 -46.44
CA THR A 367 8.30 9.04 -45.31
C THR A 367 9.78 9.03 -45.66
N VAL A 368 10.13 9.31 -46.92
CA VAL A 368 11.53 9.28 -47.38
C VAL A 368 12.34 10.34 -46.62
N GLY A 369 13.52 9.95 -46.13
CA GLY A 369 14.40 10.87 -45.40
C GLY A 369 13.78 11.45 -44.12
N GLN A 370 12.83 10.73 -43.50
CA GLN A 370 12.16 11.19 -42.29
C GLN A 370 13.11 11.49 -41.13
N ASP A 371 14.16 10.69 -40.99
CA ASP A 371 15.28 10.93 -40.10
C ASP A 371 15.94 12.31 -40.32
N LEU A 372 15.94 12.82 -41.55
CA LEU A 372 16.56 14.09 -41.91
C LEU A 372 15.68 15.30 -41.60
N TRP A 373 14.37 15.22 -41.84
CA TRP A 373 13.46 16.37 -41.62
C TRP A 373 12.78 16.38 -40.26
N LEU A 374 12.67 15.23 -39.59
CA LEU A 374 12.11 15.18 -38.25
C LEU A 374 13.16 15.48 -37.17
N GLY A 375 14.45 15.32 -37.49
CA GLY A 375 15.57 15.64 -36.61
C GLY A 375 15.56 14.89 -35.26
N GLU A 376 16.66 14.96 -34.53
CA GLU A 376 16.75 14.38 -33.17
C GLU A 376 16.18 15.31 -32.07
N ASN A 377 15.98 16.60 -32.38
CA ASN A 377 15.69 17.66 -31.41
C ASN A 377 14.27 18.25 -31.50
N ASP A 378 13.42 17.73 -32.38
CA ASP A 378 12.02 18.15 -32.38
C ASP A 378 11.33 17.43 -31.22
N ASN A 379 10.88 18.19 -30.22
CA ASN A 379 10.01 17.72 -29.14
C ASN A 379 8.61 17.31 -29.67
N THR A 380 8.54 16.65 -30.82
CA THR A 380 7.33 16.33 -31.56
C THR A 380 7.20 14.83 -31.71
N VAL A 381 6.03 14.29 -31.40
CA VAL A 381 5.71 12.86 -31.58
C VAL A 381 4.56 12.74 -32.55
N PHE A 382 4.73 11.89 -33.55
CA PHE A 382 3.66 11.49 -34.45
C PHE A 382 3.17 10.10 -34.07
N LEU A 383 1.91 10.02 -33.67
CA LEU A 383 1.27 8.79 -33.24
C LEU A 383 0.66 8.02 -34.40
N ASP A 384 0.71 6.69 -34.30
CA ASP A 384 0.04 5.79 -35.25
C ASP A 384 -1.48 5.99 -35.20
N PRO A 385 -2.14 6.34 -36.33
CA PRO A 385 -3.59 6.55 -36.38
C PRO A 385 -4.40 5.28 -36.05
N SER A 386 -3.79 4.09 -36.12
CA SER A 386 -4.36 2.79 -35.79
C SER A 386 -3.98 2.28 -34.38
N GLY A 387 -3.23 3.10 -33.63
CA GLY A 387 -2.73 2.79 -32.29
C GLY A 387 -3.81 2.69 -31.22
N ALA A 388 -3.39 2.33 -30.01
CA ALA A 388 -4.27 2.10 -28.87
C ALA A 388 -5.10 3.35 -28.49
N LEU A 389 -4.50 4.56 -28.55
CA LEU A 389 -5.19 5.81 -28.23
C LEU A 389 -6.38 6.09 -29.15
N SER A 390 -6.22 5.82 -30.45
CA SER A 390 -7.29 5.91 -31.45
C SER A 390 -8.43 4.96 -31.12
N LYS A 391 -8.09 3.67 -30.91
CA LYS A 391 -9.06 2.61 -30.59
C LYS A 391 -9.84 2.90 -29.31
N LEU A 392 -9.18 3.49 -28.31
CA LEU A 392 -9.77 3.82 -27.01
C LEU A 392 -10.42 5.22 -26.97
N LYS A 393 -10.31 6.00 -28.05
CA LYS A 393 -10.83 7.38 -28.17
C LYS A 393 -10.32 8.32 -27.07
N LEU A 394 -9.00 8.31 -26.86
CA LEU A 394 -8.34 9.08 -25.78
C LEU A 394 -7.58 10.32 -26.29
N TYR A 395 -7.71 10.69 -27.56
CA TYR A 395 -6.90 11.78 -28.13
C TYR A 395 -7.10 13.14 -27.44
N ASP A 396 -8.33 13.47 -27.05
CA ASP A 396 -8.64 14.72 -26.36
C ASP A 396 -7.95 14.81 -25.00
N GLU A 397 -7.98 13.72 -24.21
CA GLU A 397 -7.34 13.65 -22.89
C GLU A 397 -5.83 13.83 -22.98
N PHE A 398 -5.22 13.34 -24.06
CA PHE A 398 -3.78 13.43 -24.27
C PHE A 398 -3.32 14.67 -25.02
N GLN A 399 -4.25 15.54 -25.45
CA GLN A 399 -3.98 16.73 -26.27
C GLN A 399 -3.25 16.35 -27.57
N VAL A 400 -3.76 15.34 -28.26
CA VAL A 400 -3.24 14.92 -29.56
C VAL A 400 -3.91 15.75 -30.64
N ASP A 401 -3.13 16.57 -31.30
CA ASP A 401 -3.61 17.44 -32.37
C ASP A 401 -3.66 16.70 -33.71
N ASN A 402 -4.63 17.07 -34.54
CA ASN A 402 -4.64 16.66 -35.94
C ASN A 402 -3.72 17.57 -36.74
N ILE A 403 -2.86 16.99 -37.57
CA ILE A 403 -2.00 17.74 -38.50
C ILE A 403 -2.23 17.23 -39.92
N TYR A 404 -2.41 18.16 -40.85
CA TYR A 404 -2.62 17.85 -42.26
C TYR A 404 -1.29 17.72 -43.01
N PRO A 405 -1.21 16.94 -44.10
CA PRO A 405 0.03 16.77 -44.87
C PRO A 405 0.70 18.08 -45.27
N ILE A 406 -0.06 19.08 -45.73
CA ILE A 406 0.48 20.38 -46.13
C ILE A 406 1.14 21.14 -44.97
N GLN A 407 0.64 20.96 -43.74
CA GLN A 407 1.23 21.57 -42.54
C GLN A 407 2.54 20.87 -42.18
N ILE A 408 2.60 19.53 -42.28
CA ILE A 408 3.85 18.79 -42.07
C ILE A 408 4.93 19.30 -43.04
N TYR A 409 4.57 19.53 -44.29
CA TYR A 409 5.50 20.07 -45.28
C TYR A 409 6.01 21.46 -44.89
N CYS A 410 5.14 22.41 -44.56
CA CYS A 410 5.57 23.75 -44.12
C CYS A 410 6.41 23.72 -42.85
N GLU A 411 5.97 22.95 -41.85
CA GLU A 411 6.52 23.05 -40.50
C GLU A 411 7.78 22.21 -40.29
N PHE A 412 7.96 21.13 -41.05
CA PHE A 412 9.07 20.18 -40.86
C PHE A 412 9.88 19.99 -42.14
N VAL A 413 9.25 19.50 -43.22
CA VAL A 413 9.98 19.06 -44.43
C VAL A 413 10.68 20.23 -45.13
N PHE A 414 9.95 21.31 -45.42
CA PHE A 414 10.48 22.47 -46.16
C PHE A 414 11.62 23.17 -45.44
N LYS A 415 11.56 23.24 -44.10
CA LYS A 415 12.63 23.82 -43.28
C LYS A 415 13.96 23.06 -43.38
N LYS A 416 13.92 21.77 -43.73
CA LYS A 416 15.10 20.91 -43.88
C LYS A 416 15.36 20.47 -45.31
N PHE A 417 14.54 20.91 -46.26
CA PHE A 417 14.57 20.45 -47.64
C PHE A 417 15.92 20.70 -48.32
N GLY A 418 16.56 21.84 -48.04
CA GLY A 418 17.89 22.16 -48.56
C GLY A 418 19.02 21.27 -48.03
N CYS A 419 18.81 20.57 -46.91
CA CYS A 419 19.80 19.62 -46.35
C CYS A 419 19.64 18.21 -46.93
N MET A 420 18.59 17.95 -47.71
CA MET A 420 18.33 16.64 -48.31
C MET A 420 19.03 16.50 -49.66
N ASN A 421 19.49 15.30 -49.98
CA ASN A 421 20.06 15.02 -51.30
C ASN A 421 18.99 15.13 -52.42
N CYS A 422 19.46 15.18 -53.67
CA CYS A 422 18.59 15.32 -54.85
C CYS A 422 17.49 14.26 -54.93
N ASP A 423 17.79 12.99 -54.64
CA ASP A 423 16.83 11.89 -54.75
C ASP A 423 15.69 12.00 -53.73
N VAL A 424 16.01 12.37 -52.49
CA VAL A 424 15.02 12.58 -51.42
C VAL A 424 14.12 13.77 -51.77
N ARG A 425 14.70 14.89 -52.22
CA ARG A 425 13.94 16.07 -52.65
C ARG A 425 13.00 15.76 -53.81
N TYR A 426 13.49 15.02 -54.81
CA TYR A 426 12.68 14.62 -55.96
C TYR A 426 11.46 13.80 -55.54
N LYS A 427 11.63 12.81 -54.64
CA LYS A 427 10.51 11.98 -54.15
C LYS A 427 9.46 12.78 -53.39
N HIS A 428 9.87 13.75 -52.58
CA HIS A 428 8.93 14.67 -51.92
C HIS A 428 8.17 15.55 -52.91
N LEU A 429 8.85 16.16 -53.88
CA LEU A 429 8.19 16.99 -54.90
C LEU A 429 7.26 16.19 -55.79
N GLN A 430 7.64 14.95 -56.14
CA GLN A 430 6.78 14.02 -56.85
C GLN A 430 5.51 13.73 -56.06
N HIS A 431 5.64 13.40 -54.77
CA HIS A 431 4.51 13.16 -53.89
C HIS A 431 3.58 14.38 -53.76
N ILE A 432 4.15 15.59 -53.60
CA ILE A 432 3.38 16.84 -53.54
C ILE A 432 2.57 17.02 -54.83
N ARG A 433 3.21 16.86 -55.99
CA ARG A 433 2.56 17.02 -57.30
C ARG A 433 1.40 16.05 -57.47
N GLU A 434 1.60 14.80 -57.07
CA GLU A 434 0.63 13.72 -57.28
C GLU A 434 -0.55 13.75 -56.30
N ASN A 435 -0.34 14.22 -55.06
CA ASN A 435 -1.32 14.03 -53.99
C ASN A 435 -1.77 15.31 -53.27
N LEU A 436 -0.99 16.41 -53.29
CA LEU A 436 -1.26 17.59 -52.44
C LEU A 436 -1.47 18.89 -53.19
N PHE A 437 -0.86 19.05 -54.37
CA PHE A 437 -0.74 20.35 -55.03
C PHE A 437 -2.08 20.89 -55.56
N GLU A 438 -2.88 20.08 -56.25
CA GLU A 438 -4.16 20.53 -56.81
C GLU A 438 -5.19 20.87 -55.73
N ASP A 439 -5.22 20.09 -54.65
CA ASP A 439 -6.06 20.36 -53.49
C ASP A 439 -5.64 21.65 -52.80
N ALA A 440 -4.34 21.83 -52.53
CA ALA A 440 -3.82 23.06 -51.93
C ALA A 440 -4.14 24.29 -52.78
N LYS A 441 -3.97 24.21 -54.10
CA LYS A 441 -4.27 25.28 -55.06
C LYS A 441 -5.76 25.60 -55.15
N THR A 442 -6.61 24.59 -55.09
CA THR A 442 -8.07 24.79 -55.07
C THR A 442 -8.50 25.49 -53.78
N HIS A 443 -7.96 25.06 -52.64
CA HIS A 443 -8.24 25.66 -51.33
C HIS A 443 -7.66 27.07 -51.15
N SER A 444 -6.50 27.38 -51.73
CA SER A 444 -5.91 28.73 -51.65
C SER A 444 -6.72 29.77 -52.43
N ASN A 445 -7.43 29.35 -53.49
CA ASN A 445 -8.26 30.22 -54.32
C ASN A 445 -9.63 30.53 -53.70
N LEU A 446 -10.07 29.75 -52.71
CA LEU A 446 -11.30 29.99 -51.93
C LEU A 446 -11.07 31.09 -50.90
N LYS A 447 -11.08 32.34 -51.35
CA LYS A 447 -10.97 33.54 -50.50
C LYS A 447 -12.10 33.59 -49.47
N ASN A 448 -11.83 33.25 -48.20
CA ASN A 448 -12.63 33.74 -47.07
C ASN A 448 -11.78 33.90 -45.79
N SER A 449 -11.74 35.15 -45.31
CA SER A 449 -11.25 35.66 -44.02
C SER A 449 -9.76 35.96 -43.81
N VAL A 450 -9.53 36.93 -42.92
CA VAL A 450 -8.37 37.82 -42.71
C VAL A 450 -7.10 37.13 -42.14
N LYS A 451 -7.04 35.79 -42.13
CA LYS A 451 -5.84 35.02 -41.73
C LYS A 451 -5.28 34.28 -42.94
N ARG A 452 -3.95 34.27 -43.13
CA ARG A 452 -3.29 33.48 -44.18
C ARG A 452 -3.75 32.02 -44.09
N CYS A 453 -4.36 31.50 -45.15
CA CYS A 453 -4.80 30.11 -45.25
C CYS A 453 -3.58 29.18 -45.29
N PRO A 454 -3.56 28.04 -44.55
CA PRO A 454 -2.45 27.09 -44.59
C PRO A 454 -2.06 26.64 -46.00
N SER A 455 -3.01 26.51 -46.92
CA SER A 455 -2.75 26.14 -48.32
C SER A 455 -2.01 27.23 -49.11
N GLN A 456 -2.21 28.51 -48.78
CA GLN A 456 -1.46 29.60 -49.41
C GLN A 456 -0.01 29.61 -48.91
N THR A 457 0.19 29.47 -47.60
CA THR A 457 1.53 29.33 -47.00
C THR A 457 2.29 28.16 -47.63
N PHE A 458 1.63 27.02 -47.80
CA PHE A 458 2.22 25.86 -48.46
C PHE A 458 2.69 26.14 -49.90
N ILE A 459 1.88 26.86 -50.70
CA ILE A 459 2.26 27.21 -52.07
C ILE A 459 3.41 28.21 -52.11
N ASP A 460 3.40 29.17 -51.19
CA ASP A 460 4.45 30.18 -51.08
C ASP A 460 5.78 29.51 -50.65
N ASP A 461 5.77 28.70 -49.60
CA ASP A 461 6.95 27.96 -49.12
C ASP A 461 7.49 26.99 -50.19
N LEU A 462 6.60 26.30 -50.92
CA LEU A 462 6.97 25.39 -52.01
C LEU A 462 7.71 26.12 -53.15
N ARG A 463 7.32 27.37 -53.43
CA ARG A 463 7.96 28.20 -54.47
C ARG A 463 9.38 28.61 -54.07
N ASP A 464 9.61 28.78 -52.78
CA ASP A 464 10.87 29.27 -52.22
C ASP A 464 11.90 28.13 -51.97
N LEU A 465 11.54 26.88 -52.24
CA LEU A 465 12.44 25.75 -52.10
C LEU A 465 13.61 25.79 -53.12
N PRO A 466 14.81 25.30 -52.74
CA PRO A 466 15.93 25.20 -53.66
C PRO A 466 15.65 24.23 -54.82
N CYS A 467 16.05 24.61 -56.03
CA CYS A 467 15.94 23.74 -57.21
C CYS A 467 16.74 22.43 -57.02
N ILE A 468 16.21 21.34 -57.59
CA ILE A 468 16.94 20.08 -57.70
C ILE A 468 18.16 20.32 -58.60
N GLY A 469 19.37 20.02 -58.10
CA GLY A 469 20.63 20.21 -58.82
C GLY A 469 21.51 21.38 -58.35
N ASN A 470 21.03 22.22 -57.43
CA ASN A 470 21.85 23.26 -56.75
C ASN A 470 22.60 22.70 -55.52
N ASP A 471 23.16 21.49 -55.62
CA ASP A 471 24.04 20.99 -54.58
C ASP A 471 25.37 21.74 -54.69
N ASN A 472 25.59 22.73 -53.82
CA ASN A 472 26.93 23.27 -53.63
C ASN A 472 27.81 22.13 -53.11
N PRO A 473 28.97 21.86 -53.73
CA PRO A 473 29.90 20.81 -53.30
C PRO A 473 30.44 21.04 -51.88
#